data_AF-A0A6J7NSR6-F1
#
_entry.id   AF-A0A6J7NSR6-F1
#
_cell.length_a   1.000
_cell.length_b   1.000
_cell.length_c   1.000
_cell.angle_alpha   90.00
_cell.angle_beta   90.00
_cell.angle_gamma   90.00
#
_symmetry.space_group_name_H-M   'P 1'
#
loop_
_entity.id
_entity.type
_entity.pdbx_description
1 polymer ?
#
loop_
_entity_poly.entity_id
_entity_poly.type
_entity_poly.pdbx_seq_one_letter_code
_entity_poly.pdbx_strand_id
1 'polypeptide(L)'
;MATANGAKASDGTVFVATRPEETVPAGQDALAAVRPETINLSATKPSSDTNFVSARVAGVSHFGDVLQYVVTAGTRDLLVQVSRTDPSRFAVGESVWCTWAAEDVYLFSARQADLVLAGTPNA
;
A
#
# COMPACT_ATOMS: atom_id res chain seq x y z
N MET A 1 8.15 -11.74 -1.18
CA MET A 1 9.45 -12.24 -0.65
C MET A 1 10.23 -11.09 -0.03
N ALA A 2 10.88 -11.33 1.10
CA ALA A 2 11.75 -10.36 1.78
C ALA A 2 13.00 -10.03 0.96
N THR A 3 13.43 -8.77 1.03
CA THR A 3 14.68 -8.26 0.46
C THR A 3 15.63 -7.81 1.58
N ALA A 4 16.80 -7.27 1.25
CA ALA A 4 17.74 -6.76 2.25
C ALA A 4 17.18 -5.59 3.10
N ASN A 5 16.17 -4.89 2.59
CA ASN A 5 15.62 -3.67 3.22
C ASN A 5 14.10 -3.55 3.06
N GLY A 6 13.38 -4.67 2.95
CA GLY A 6 11.92 -4.67 2.81
C GLY A 6 11.39 -5.93 2.14
N ALA A 7 10.53 -5.77 1.13
CA ALA A 7 9.94 -6.88 0.40
C ALA A 7 9.66 -6.55 -1.08
N LYS A 8 9.59 -7.59 -1.90
CA LYS A 8 9.12 -7.51 -3.28
C LYS A 8 7.86 -8.37 -3.44
N ALA A 9 6.80 -7.75 -3.96
CA ALA A 9 5.56 -8.42 -4.33
C ALA A 9 5.71 -9.16 -5.67
N SER A 10 4.79 -10.09 -5.95
CA SER A 10 4.80 -10.91 -7.16
C SER A 10 4.63 -10.10 -8.45
N ASP A 11 3.93 -8.97 -8.40
CA ASP A 11 3.76 -8.04 -9.52
C ASP A 11 4.93 -7.06 -9.69
N GLY A 12 5.98 -7.24 -8.89
CA GLY A 12 7.21 -6.46 -8.97
C GLY A 12 7.21 -5.19 -8.14
N THR A 13 6.12 -4.82 -7.46
CA THR A 13 6.15 -3.69 -6.51
C THR A 13 7.23 -3.93 -5.45
N VAL A 14 8.11 -2.94 -5.29
CA VAL A 14 9.19 -2.97 -4.30
C VAL A 14 8.78 -2.10 -3.11
N PHE A 15 8.72 -2.73 -1.95
CA PHE A 15 8.51 -2.11 -0.65
C PHE A 15 9.85 -2.02 0.07
N VAL A 16 10.28 -0.80 0.37
CA VAL A 16 11.44 -0.51 1.22
C VAL A 16 10.93 -0.04 2.57
N ALA A 17 11.43 -0.67 3.64
CA ALA A 17 11.15 -0.34 5.02
C ALA A 17 12.42 0.19 5.70
N THR A 18 12.37 1.36 6.34
CA THR A 18 13.53 1.93 7.06
C THR A 18 13.64 1.46 8.50
N ARG A 19 12.53 1.03 9.12
CA ARG A 19 12.47 0.58 10.51
C ARG A 19 11.52 -0.62 10.68
N PRO A 20 11.85 -1.78 10.08
CA PRO A 20 10.97 -2.94 10.17
C PRO A 20 10.89 -3.43 11.61
N GLU A 21 9.68 -3.74 12.07
CA GLU A 21 9.41 -4.31 13.40
C GLU A 21 10.02 -5.69 13.56
N GLU A 22 10.08 -6.45 12.46
CA GLU A 22 10.73 -7.76 12.38
C GLU A 22 11.75 -7.76 11.24
N THR A 23 12.95 -8.29 11.51
CA THR A 23 13.93 -8.56 10.46
C THR A 23 13.65 -9.92 9.85
N VAL A 24 13.08 -9.94 8.63
CA VAL A 24 12.85 -11.18 7.88
C VAL A 24 14.05 -11.46 6.97
N PRO A 25 14.68 -12.65 7.03
CA PRO A 25 15.82 -12.97 6.16
C PRO A 25 15.46 -12.86 4.67
N ALA A 26 16.35 -12.27 3.88
CA ALA A 26 16.14 -12.12 2.45
C ALA A 26 15.86 -13.47 1.77
N GLY A 27 14.92 -13.46 0.83
CA GLY A 27 14.46 -14.67 0.12
C GLY A 27 13.36 -15.45 0.83
N GLN A 28 13.06 -15.15 2.11
CA GLN A 28 11.94 -15.76 2.82
C GLN A 28 10.61 -15.08 2.45
N ASP A 29 9.51 -15.77 2.73
CA ASP A 29 8.18 -15.19 2.60
C ASP A 29 7.95 -14.10 3.65
N ALA A 30 7.41 -12.98 3.17
CA ALA A 30 7.13 -11.80 3.97
C ALA A 30 5.90 -11.09 3.45
N LEU A 31 5.14 -10.51 4.37
CA LEU A 31 4.04 -9.61 4.11
C LEU A 31 4.51 -8.18 4.35
N ALA A 32 4.35 -7.32 3.35
CA ALA A 32 4.49 -5.87 3.52
C ALA A 32 3.11 -5.25 3.64
N ALA A 33 2.92 -4.37 4.62
CA ALA A 33 1.70 -3.63 4.81
C ALA A 33 1.99 -2.12 4.89
N VAL A 34 1.06 -1.33 4.37
CA VAL A 34 1.08 0.14 4.44
C VAL A 34 -0.30 0.56 4.90
N ARG A 35 -0.36 1.50 5.85
CA ARG A 35 -1.63 2.01 6.36
C ARG A 35 -2.34 2.83 5.28
N PRO A 36 -3.67 2.68 5.09
CA PRO A 36 -4.40 3.43 4.06
C PRO A 36 -4.21 4.95 4.11
N GLU A 37 -4.10 5.52 5.31
CA GLU A 37 -3.94 6.95 5.56
C GLU A 37 -2.53 7.50 5.29
N THR A 38 -1.53 6.62 5.08
CA THR A 38 -0.16 7.02 4.72
C THR A 38 0.13 6.87 3.23
N ILE A 39 -0.83 6.33 2.47
CA ILE A 39 -0.74 6.24 1.01
C ILE A 39 -1.18 7.57 0.40
N ASN A 40 -0.35 8.14 -0.46
CA ASN A 40 -0.64 9.34 -1.22
C ASN A 40 -1.06 8.97 -2.65
N LEU A 41 -2.05 9.69 -3.18
CA LEU A 41 -2.47 9.57 -4.58
C LEU A 41 -1.95 10.76 -5.40
N SER A 42 -1.44 10.48 -6.60
CA SER A 42 -0.99 11.49 -7.55
C SER A 42 -1.34 11.12 -8.98
N ALA A 43 -1.61 12.10 -9.84
CA ALA A 43 -1.69 11.88 -11.29
C ALA A 43 -0.31 11.69 -11.93
N THR A 44 0.75 12.13 -11.26
CA THR A 44 2.12 12.14 -11.78
C THR A 44 2.91 10.97 -11.21
N LYS A 45 3.62 10.26 -12.09
CA LYS A 45 4.51 9.17 -11.69
C LYS A 45 5.63 9.72 -10.77
N PRO A 46 5.91 9.08 -9.63
CA PRO A 46 7.06 9.47 -8.81
C PRO A 46 8.39 9.22 -9.55
N SER A 47 9.42 9.97 -9.17
CA SER A 47 10.80 9.76 -9.66
C SER A 47 11.53 8.60 -8.96
N SER A 48 10.96 8.05 -7.89
CA SER A 48 11.47 6.88 -7.17
C SER A 48 11.26 5.60 -7.97
N ASP A 49 12.12 4.60 -7.73
CA ASP A 49 11.98 3.22 -8.23
C ASP A 49 11.34 2.26 -7.20
N THR A 50 11.01 2.76 -6.01
CA THR A 50 10.45 1.98 -4.90
C THR A 50 9.29 2.71 -4.23
N ASN A 51 8.48 1.97 -3.46
CA ASN A 51 7.37 2.50 -2.68
C ASN A 51 6.31 3.23 -3.50
N PHE A 52 6.02 2.69 -4.68
CA PHE A 52 4.89 3.14 -5.47
C PHE A 52 4.27 2.01 -6.28
N VAL A 53 3.03 2.20 -6.70
CA VAL A 53 2.36 1.35 -7.67
C VAL A 53 1.38 2.18 -8.51
N SER A 54 1.27 1.86 -9.80
CA SER A 54 0.21 2.40 -10.66
C SER A 54 -1.11 1.72 -10.33
N ALA A 55 -2.18 2.50 -10.22
CA ALA A 55 -3.52 1.98 -9.97
C ALA A 55 -4.56 2.73 -10.78
N ARG A 56 -5.79 2.21 -10.77
CA ARG A 56 -6.97 2.87 -11.32
C ARG A 56 -8.02 3.03 -10.23
N VAL A 57 -8.65 4.19 -10.15
CA VAL A 57 -9.71 4.44 -9.15
C VAL A 57 -10.92 3.57 -9.46
N ALA A 58 -11.29 2.70 -8.54
CA ALA A 58 -12.46 1.83 -8.63
C ALA A 58 -13.68 2.43 -7.94
N GLY A 59 -13.48 3.20 -6.87
CA GLY A 59 -14.56 3.81 -6.11
C GLY A 59 -14.08 4.93 -5.18
N VAL A 60 -15.01 5.81 -4.80
CA VAL A 60 -14.78 6.88 -3.83
C VAL A 60 -15.94 6.91 -2.84
N SER A 61 -15.63 6.86 -1.55
CA SER A 61 -16.59 6.99 -0.44
C SER A 61 -16.30 8.23 0.38
N HIS A 62 -17.34 8.92 0.82
CA HIS A 62 -17.25 10.19 1.53
C HIS A 62 -17.63 10.00 3.00
N PHE A 63 -16.65 9.99 3.90
CA PHE A 63 -16.82 9.78 5.34
C PHE A 63 -16.56 11.08 6.12
N GLY A 64 -17.45 12.08 5.95
CA GLY A 64 -17.31 13.34 6.67
C GLY A 64 -16.04 14.10 6.30
N ASP A 65 -15.01 14.04 7.14
CA ASP A 65 -13.70 14.68 6.97
C ASP A 65 -12.68 13.84 6.19
N VAL A 66 -13.00 12.58 5.86
CA VAL A 66 -12.14 11.69 5.06
C VAL A 66 -12.81 11.33 3.74
N LEU A 67 -11.99 11.19 2.70
CA LEU A 67 -12.32 10.51 1.44
C LEU A 67 -11.61 9.16 1.44
N GLN A 68 -12.36 8.08 1.26
CA GLN A 68 -11.78 6.75 1.07
C GLN A 68 -11.86 6.37 -0.39
N TYR A 69 -10.71 6.18 -1.00
CA TYR A 69 -10.58 5.65 -2.34
C TYR A 69 -10.37 4.14 -2.28
N VAL A 70 -11.04 3.42 -3.17
CA VAL A 70 -10.65 2.07 -3.57
C VAL A 70 -9.93 2.21 -4.90
N VAL A 71 -8.70 1.73 -4.99
CA VAL A 71 -7.90 1.75 -6.22
C VAL A 71 -7.40 0.35 -6.55
N THR A 72 -7.49 -0.04 -7.81
CA THR A 72 -7.06 -1.37 -8.27
C THR A 72 -5.68 -1.28 -8.91
N ALA A 73 -4.71 -2.00 -8.35
CA ALA A 73 -3.34 -2.13 -8.81
C ALA A 73 -3.09 -3.57 -9.27
N GLY A 74 -3.15 -3.81 -10.59
CA GLY A 74 -3.11 -5.15 -11.15
C GLY A 74 -4.30 -5.99 -10.66
N THR A 75 -4.05 -7.00 -9.84
CA THR A 75 -5.08 -7.88 -9.24
C THR A 75 -5.41 -7.53 -7.79
N ARG A 76 -4.82 -6.46 -7.23
CA ARG A 76 -4.97 -6.06 -5.83
C ARG A 76 -5.82 -4.81 -5.73
N ASP A 77 -6.76 -4.79 -4.80
CA ASP A 77 -7.44 -3.56 -4.39
C ASP A 77 -6.73 -2.96 -3.17
N LEU A 78 -6.51 -1.66 -3.21
CA LEU A 78 -5.92 -0.88 -2.13
C LEU A 78 -6.96 0.11 -1.61
N LEU A 79 -7.02 0.24 -0.29
CA LEU A 79 -7.72 1.32 0.37
C LEU A 79 -6.75 2.48 0.58
N VAL A 80 -7.17 3.68 0.20
CA VAL A 80 -6.41 4.91 0.43
C VAL A 80 -7.32 5.92 1.10
N GLN A 81 -6.86 6.50 2.21
CA GLN A 81 -7.61 7.50 2.96
C GLN A 81 -6.96 8.87 2.78
N VAL A 82 -7.72 9.82 2.26
CA VAL A 82 -7.26 11.17 1.96
C VAL A 82 -8.07 12.14 2.81
N SER A 83 -7.39 13.06 3.51
CA SER A 83 -8.06 14.13 4.23
C SER A 83 -8.91 14.97 3.26
N ARG A 84 -10.11 15.37 3.67
CA ARG A 84 -10.95 16.26 2.86
C ARG A 84 -10.31 17.63 2.64
N THR A 85 -9.38 18.05 3.49
CA THR A 85 -8.62 19.29 3.32
C THR A 85 -7.52 19.17 2.26
N ASP A 86 -7.13 17.95 1.87
CA ASP A 86 -6.24 17.75 0.73
C ASP A 86 -6.96 18.22 -0.55
N PRO A 87 -6.30 18.97 -1.46
CA PRO A 87 -6.92 19.43 -2.70
C PRO A 87 -7.05 18.33 -3.78
N SER A 88 -6.34 17.23 -3.66
CA SER A 88 -6.27 16.16 -4.68
C SER A 88 -7.60 15.44 -4.83
N ARG A 89 -8.12 15.37 -6.06
CA ARG A 89 -9.39 14.71 -6.37
C ARG A 89 -9.21 13.85 -7.61
N PHE A 90 -9.71 12.62 -7.52
CA PHE A 90 -9.64 11.66 -8.61
C PHE A 90 -11.02 11.06 -8.85
N ALA A 91 -11.42 10.93 -10.11
CA ALA A 91 -12.69 10.32 -10.49
C ALA A 91 -12.55 8.81 -10.67
N VAL A 92 -13.66 8.07 -10.53
CA VAL A 92 -13.70 6.65 -10.86
C VAL A 92 -13.26 6.44 -12.30
N GLY A 93 -12.36 5.49 -12.50
CA GLY A 93 -11.76 5.16 -13.79
C GLY A 93 -10.49 5.94 -14.12
N GLU A 94 -10.09 6.94 -13.34
CA GLU A 94 -8.82 7.64 -13.54
C GLU A 94 -7.61 6.79 -13.15
N SER A 95 -6.52 7.00 -13.88
CA SER A 95 -5.23 6.39 -13.55
C SER A 95 -4.49 7.25 -12.54
N VAL A 96 -3.98 6.63 -11.49
CA VAL A 96 -3.29 7.28 -10.38
C VAL A 96 -2.04 6.50 -10.00
N TRP A 97 -1.14 7.17 -9.30
CA TRP A 97 0.01 6.57 -8.64
C TRP A 97 -0.22 6.60 -7.14
N CYS A 98 -0.12 5.44 -6.52
CA CYS A 98 -0.07 5.30 -5.07
C CYS A 98 1.39 5.37 -4.63
N THR A 99 1.71 6.20 -3.65
CA THR A 99 3.05 6.30 -3.07
C THR A 99 3.00 6.28 -1.56
N TRP A 100 4.06 5.82 -0.91
CA TRP A 100 4.19 5.79 0.54
C TRP A 100 5.63 6.04 0.98
N ALA A 101 5.82 6.51 2.20
CA ALA A 101 7.15 6.67 2.76
C ALA A 101 7.70 5.32 3.24
N ALA A 102 9.03 5.19 3.32
CA ALA A 102 9.65 3.93 3.74
C ALA A 102 9.51 3.68 5.25
N GLU A 103 9.27 4.71 6.05
CA GLU A 103 8.91 4.62 7.46
C GLU A 103 7.48 4.09 7.71
N ASP A 104 6.61 4.12 6.71
CA ASP A 104 5.22 3.68 6.81
C ASP A 104 5.02 2.21 6.35
N VAL A 105 6.11 1.54 5.99
CA VAL A 105 6.10 0.13 5.56
C VAL A 105 6.36 -0.77 6.76
N TYR A 106 5.37 -1.59 7.07
CA TYR A 106 5.45 -2.66 8.05
C TYR A 106 5.85 -3.97 7.36
N LEU A 107 6.73 -4.75 8.00
CA LEU A 107 7.20 -6.03 7.48
C LEU A 107 6.93 -7.15 8.49
N PHE A 108 6.26 -8.21 8.04
CA PHE A 108 5.93 -9.38 8.84
C PHE A 108 6.51 -10.65 8.21
N SER A 109 7.09 -11.53 9.02
CA SER A 109 7.41 -12.91 8.58
C SER A 109 6.13 -13.70 8.29
N ALA A 110 6.26 -14.81 7.55
CA ALA A 110 5.13 -15.72 7.31
C ALA A 110 4.38 -16.13 8.60
N ARG A 111 5.09 -16.38 9.70
CA ARG A 111 4.47 -16.72 11.00
C ARG A 111 3.60 -15.59 11.56
N GLN A 112 4.02 -14.34 11.41
CA GLN A 112 3.25 -13.19 11.87
C GLN A 112 2.15 -12.80 10.88
N ALA A 113 2.39 -13.00 9.59
CA ALA A 113 1.40 -12.76 8.54
C ALA A 113 0.12 -13.56 8.78
N ASP A 114 0.22 -14.80 9.26
CA ASP A 114 -0.94 -15.60 9.66
C ASP A 114 -1.79 -14.91 10.72
N LEU A 115 -1.18 -14.24 11.71
CA LEU A 115 -1.90 -13.49 12.75
C LEU A 115 -2.54 -12.20 12.20
N VAL A 116 -1.84 -11.50 11.29
CA VAL A 116 -2.33 -10.27 10.66
C VAL A 116 -3.53 -10.57 9.75
N LEU A 117 -3.47 -11.66 8.99
CA LEU A 117 -4.49 -12.05 8.02
C LEU A 117 -5.66 -12.82 8.64
N ALA A 118 -5.44 -13.56 9.74
CA ALA A 118 -6.49 -14.26 10.48
C ALA A 118 -7.55 -13.36 11.13
N GLY A 119 -7.33 -12.03 11.12
CA GLY A 119 -8.34 -11.03 11.49
C GLY A 119 -9.49 -10.88 10.48
N THR A 120 -9.48 -11.60 9.36
CA THR A 120 -10.60 -11.67 8.41
C THR A 120 -11.44 -12.90 8.72
N PRO A 121 -12.60 -12.81 9.40
CA PRO A 121 -13.53 -13.92 9.41
C PRO A 121 -14.01 -14.09 7.95
N ASN A 122 -13.93 -15.32 7.45
CA ASN A 122 -14.68 -15.72 6.25
C ASN A 122 -16.15 -15.31 6.47
N ALA A 123 -16.59 -14.31 5.72
CA ALA A 123 -18.00 -13.97 5.57
C ALA A 123 -18.63 -14.88 4.51
#